data_AF-A0A1Q7YJQ2-F1
#
_entry.id   AF-A0A1Q7YJQ2-F1
#
_cell.length_a   1.000
_cell.length_b   1.000
_cell.length_c   1.000
_cell.angle_alpha   90.00
_cell.angle_beta   90.00
_cell.angle_gamma   90.00
#
_symmetry.space_group_name_H-M   'P 1'
#
loop_
_entity.id
_entity.type
_entity.pdbx_description
1 polymer ?
#
loop_
_entity_poly.entity_id
_entity_poly.type
_entity_poly.pdbx_seq_one_letter_code
_entity_poly.pdbx_strand_id
1 'polypeptide(L)'
;MTKSHKAGSNGFNAAADEQQWPGIDSRYRLIVVAALRNKQLLHGAHPRIDADPLRRRNVSIALEEVKRGLVPFTITEQEQKKSGT
;
A
#
# COMPACT_ATOMS: atom_id res chain seq x y z
N MET A 1 -28.79 26.57 3.23
CA MET A 1 -27.52 26.28 2.52
C MET A 1 -26.76 25.25 3.35
N THR A 2 -26.45 24.11 2.74
CA THR A 2 -26.14 22.82 3.36
C THR A 2 -24.80 22.79 4.08
N LYS A 3 -24.78 22.28 5.32
CA LYS A 3 -23.57 22.04 6.12
C LYS A 3 -22.73 20.95 5.44
N SER A 4 -21.50 21.31 5.06
CA SER A 4 -20.52 20.36 4.52
C SER A 4 -20.04 19.44 5.64
N HIS A 5 -20.36 18.14 5.55
CA HIS A 5 -19.82 17.14 6.45
C HIS A 5 -18.35 16.88 6.09
N LYS A 6 -17.45 17.48 6.86
CA LYS A 6 -16.02 17.14 6.90
C LYS A 6 -15.91 15.67 7.32
N ALA A 7 -15.62 14.80 6.35
CA ALA A 7 -15.38 13.38 6.61
C ALA A 7 -14.21 13.26 7.60
N GLY A 8 -14.55 12.82 8.81
CA GLY A 8 -13.60 12.57 9.88
C GLY A 8 -12.58 11.54 9.44
N SER A 9 -11.31 11.84 9.69
CA SER A 9 -10.18 10.93 9.54
C SER A 9 -10.26 9.81 10.59
N ASN A 10 -11.19 8.89 10.44
CA ASN A 10 -11.16 7.61 11.15
C ASN A 10 -10.39 6.62 10.27
N GLY A 11 -9.06 6.60 10.38
CA GLY A 11 -8.22 5.86 9.43
C GLY A 11 -7.16 4.92 10.01
N PHE A 12 -7.10 4.72 11.32
CA PHE A 12 -6.05 3.88 11.93
C PHE A 12 -6.56 2.66 12.70
N ASN A 13 -7.85 2.59 13.01
CA ASN A 13 -8.48 1.45 13.69
C ASN A 13 -9.61 0.85 12.84
N ALA A 14 -9.24 0.21 11.73
CA ALA A 14 -10.01 -0.91 11.21
C ALA A 14 -9.29 -2.18 11.66
N ALA A 15 -9.68 -2.69 12.83
CA ALA A 15 -9.38 -4.07 13.21
C ALA A 15 -10.25 -4.99 12.33
N ALA A 16 -9.70 -6.12 11.90
CA ALA A 16 -10.22 -7.08 10.92
C ALA A 16 -9.97 -6.72 9.44
N ASP A 17 -8.89 -7.27 8.86
CA ASP A 17 -8.77 -7.63 7.44
C ASP A 17 -7.36 -8.20 7.14
N GLU A 18 -6.93 -9.22 7.90
CA GLU A 18 -5.69 -9.96 7.60
C GLU A 18 -5.76 -10.74 6.27
N GLN A 19 -6.93 -10.84 5.64
CA GLN A 19 -7.15 -11.53 4.36
C GLN A 19 -7.16 -10.61 3.12
N GLN A 20 -6.92 -9.30 3.26
CA GLN A 20 -7.31 -8.37 2.19
C GLN A 20 -6.25 -8.08 1.12
N TRP A 21 -4.96 -8.41 1.35
CA TRP A 21 -3.88 -8.04 0.42
C TRP A 21 -3.08 -9.27 -0.03
N PRO A 22 -3.13 -9.64 -1.32
CA PRO A 22 -2.43 -10.82 -1.83
C PRO A 22 -0.93 -10.80 -1.51
N GLY A 23 -0.44 -11.83 -0.82
CA GLY A 23 0.98 -12.01 -0.49
C GLY A 23 1.52 -11.15 0.66
N ILE A 24 0.71 -10.29 1.29
CA ILE A 24 1.13 -9.44 2.41
C ILE A 24 0.57 -10.00 3.72
N ASP A 25 1.45 -10.51 4.56
CA ASP A 25 1.15 -11.13 5.86
C ASP A 25 1.07 -10.14 7.03
N SER A 26 1.54 -8.89 6.86
CA SER A 26 1.54 -7.89 7.92
C SER A 26 1.38 -6.46 7.41
N ARG A 27 0.83 -5.58 8.27
CA ARG A 27 0.73 -4.14 7.98
C ARG A 27 2.10 -3.50 7.77
N TYR A 28 3.12 -3.92 8.51
CA TYR A 28 4.49 -3.42 8.31
C TYR A 28 4.99 -3.75 6.91
N ARG A 29 4.76 -4.97 6.42
CA ARG A 29 5.13 -5.36 5.06
C ARG A 29 4.36 -4.57 4.01
N LEU A 30 3.06 -4.31 4.20
CA LEU A 30 2.31 -3.40 3.33
C LEU A 30 3.03 -2.06 3.17
N ILE A 31 3.40 -1.43 4.29
CA ILE A 31 4.04 -0.11 4.29
C ILE A 31 5.40 -0.16 3.59
N VAL A 32 6.21 -1.19 3.86
CA VAL A 32 7.54 -1.36 3.24
C VAL A 32 7.40 -1.53 1.72
N VAL A 33 6.54 -2.44 1.27
CA VAL A 33 6.35 -2.69 -0.17
C VAL A 33 5.78 -1.44 -0.87
N ALA A 34 4.83 -0.75 -0.24
CA ALA A 34 4.27 0.49 -0.78
C ALA A 34 5.31 1.62 -0.84
N ALA A 35 6.19 1.74 0.15
CA ALA A 35 7.28 2.74 0.14
C ALA A 35 8.29 2.45 -0.98
N LEU A 36 8.68 1.19 -1.16
CA LEU A 36 9.56 0.78 -2.26
C LEU A 36 8.92 1.05 -3.62
N ARG A 37 7.61 0.75 -3.76
CA ARG A 37 6.88 1.06 -4.98
C ARG A 37 6.76 2.57 -5.21
N ASN A 38 6.53 3.35 -4.16
CA ASN A 38 6.49 4.81 -4.25
C ASN A 38 7.82 5.38 -4.79
N LYS A 39 8.95 4.83 -4.33
CA LYS A 39 10.27 5.19 -4.86
C LYS A 39 10.35 4.94 -6.36
N GLN A 40 9.87 3.80 -6.85
CA GLN A 40 9.86 3.53 -8.30
C GLN A 40 9.03 4.56 -9.07
N LEU A 41 7.84 4.92 -8.57
CA LEU A 41 6.98 5.93 -9.20
C LEU A 41 7.64 7.32 -9.22
N LEU A 42 8.37 7.69 -8.15
CA LEU A 42 9.15 8.93 -8.12
C LEU A 42 10.28 8.95 -9.18
N HIS A 43 10.80 7.78 -9.55
CA HIS A 43 11.82 7.64 -10.60
C HIS A 43 11.20 7.47 -12.01
N GLY A 44 9.91 7.76 -12.18
CA GLY A 44 9.23 7.70 -13.47
C GLY A 44 8.74 6.32 -13.89
N ALA A 45 8.66 5.35 -12.97
CA ALA A 45 8.03 4.08 -13.28
C ALA A 45 6.54 4.29 -13.59
N HIS A 46 6.03 3.56 -14.58
CA HIS A 46 4.62 3.63 -14.97
C HIS A 46 3.72 3.04 -13.87
N PRO A 47 2.64 3.74 -13.49
CA PRO A 47 1.58 3.17 -12.66
C PRO A 47 0.97 1.91 -13.29
N ARG A 48 0.57 0.95 -12.45
CA ARG A 48 -0.13 -0.29 -12.85
C ARG A 48 -1.65 -0.18 -12.73
N ILE A 49 -2.13 0.95 -12.21
CA ILE A 49 -3.53 1.31 -12.17
C ILE A 49 -3.73 2.57 -13.00
N ASP A 50 -4.91 2.72 -13.59
CA ASP A 50 -5.30 3.98 -14.20
C ASP A 50 -5.40 5.04 -13.09
N ALA A 51 -4.58 6.07 -13.20
CA ALA A 51 -4.46 7.10 -12.21
C ALA A 51 -4.63 8.44 -12.92
N ASP A 52 -5.65 9.19 -12.52
CA ASP A 52 -5.77 10.59 -12.91
C ASP A 52 -4.50 11.33 -12.45
N PRO A 53 -3.64 11.80 -13.38
CA PRO A 53 -2.35 12.40 -13.06
C PRO A 53 -2.49 13.67 -12.21
N LEU A 54 -3.66 14.32 -12.26
CA LEU A 54 -3.93 15.55 -11.52
C LEU A 54 -4.44 15.30 -10.10
N ARG A 55 -4.91 14.08 -9.80
CA ARG A 55 -5.62 13.80 -8.53
C ARG A 55 -4.91 12.83 -7.61
N ARG A 56 -3.96 12.02 -8.09
CA ARG A 56 -3.34 10.96 -7.27
C ARG A 56 -1.86 11.17 -7.06
N ARG A 57 -1.47 11.34 -5.78
CA ARG A 57 -0.07 11.33 -5.36
C ARG A 57 0.51 9.93 -5.54
N ASN A 58 1.80 9.83 -5.87
CA ASN A 58 2.52 8.56 -6.01
C ASN A 58 2.33 7.62 -4.80
N VAL A 59 2.16 8.16 -3.59
CA VAL A 59 1.97 7.35 -2.37
C VAL A 59 0.63 6.62 -2.40
N SER A 60 -0.43 7.31 -2.84
CA SER A 60 -1.77 6.74 -3.00
C SER A 60 -1.79 5.66 -4.07
N ILE A 61 -1.12 5.91 -5.20
CA ILE A 61 -0.98 4.93 -6.29
C ILE A 61 -0.25 3.69 -5.79
N ALA A 62 0.89 3.86 -5.12
CA ALA A 62 1.67 2.74 -4.60
C ALA A 62 0.88 1.89 -3.58
N LEU A 63 0.19 2.52 -2.63
CA LEU A 63 -0.64 1.80 -1.66
C LEU A 63 -1.75 0.99 -2.34
N GLU A 64 -2.41 1.57 -3.34
CA GLU A 64 -3.49 0.89 -4.04
C GLU A 64 -2.99 -0.26 -4.92
N GLU A 65 -1.86 -0.09 -5.62
CA GLU A 65 -1.24 -1.18 -6.36
C GLU A 65 -0.87 -2.36 -5.46
N VAL A 66 -0.30 -2.09 -4.27
CA VAL A 66 0.07 -3.15 -3.32
C VAL A 66 -1.16 -3.84 -2.74
N LYS A 67 -2.19 -3.07 -2.34
CA LYS A 67 -3.45 -3.64 -1.82
C LYS A 67 -4.15 -4.52 -2.85
N ARG A 68 -4.05 -4.19 -4.14
CA ARG A 68 -4.59 -4.98 -5.26
C ARG A 68 -3.68 -6.15 -5.70
N GLY A 69 -2.51 -6.32 -5.09
CA GLY A 69 -1.55 -7.36 -5.47
C GLY A 69 -0.89 -7.16 -6.84
N LEU A 70 -0.87 -5.92 -7.35
CA LEU A 70 -0.32 -5.61 -8.68
C LEU A 70 1.20 -5.39 -8.66
N VAL A 71 1.78 -5.23 -7.47
CA VAL A 71 3.23 -5.07 -7.29
C VAL A 71 3.85 -6.44 -7.02
N PRO A 72 4.64 -7.01 -7.94
CA PRO A 72 5.39 -8.22 -7.66
C PRO A 72 6.52 -7.91 -6.67
N PHE A 73 6.67 -8.74 -5.65
CA PHE A 73 7.78 -8.69 -4.70
C PHE A 73 8.11 -10.11 -4.24
N THR A 74 9.34 -10.27 -3.75
CA THR A 74 9.82 -11.52 -3.15
C THR A 74 10.35 -11.23 -1.76
N ILE A 75 10.02 -12.10 -0.80
CA ILE A 75 10.58 -12.04 0.55
C ILE A 75 11.92 -12.75 0.50
N THR A 76 13.00 -12.08 0.91
CA THR A 76 14.32 -12.69 0.97
C THR A 76 14.43 -13.59 2.22
N GLU A 77 15.05 -14.75 2.09
CA GLU A 77 15.14 -15.80 3.11
C GLU A 77 15.85 -15.37 4.42
N GLN A 78 16.53 -14.22 4.41
CA GLN A 78 17.20 -13.67 5.59
C GLN A 78 16.21 -13.26 6.71
N GLU A 79 14.93 -13.06 6.41
CA GLU A 79 13.88 -12.81 7.42
C GLU A 79 13.27 -14.09 8.02
N GLN A 80 13.17 -15.20 7.27
CA GLN A 80 12.49 -16.41 7.75
C GLN A 80 13.22 -17.10 8.92
N LYS A 81 14.55 -16.94 9.01
CA LYS A 81 15.37 -17.55 10.07
C LYS A 81 15.24 -16.90 11.45
N LYS A 82 14.61 -15.73 11.59
CA LYS A 82 14.53 -15.01 12.89
C LYS A 82 13.24 -15.24 13.68
N SER A 83 12.22 -15.87 13.09
CA SER A 83 10.93 -16.14 13.75
C SER A 83 10.76 -17.61 14.19
N GLY A 84 11.81 -18.43 14.10
CA GLY A 84 11.78 -19.86 14.36
C GLY A 84 12.88 -20.35 15.31
N THR A 85 13.14 -19.63 16.40
CA THR A 85 13.95 -20.11 17.55
C THR A 85 13.33 -19.55 18.82
#